data_AF-A0A2E0KUR9-F1
#
_entry.id   AF-A0A2E0KUR9-F1
#
_cell.length_a   1.000
_cell.length_b   1.000
_cell.length_c   1.000
_cell.angle_alpha   90.00
_cell.angle_beta   90.00
_cell.angle_gamma   90.00
#
_symmetry.space_group_name_H-M   'P 1'
#
loop_
_entity.id
_entity.type
_entity.pdbx_description
1 polymer ?
#
loop_
_entity_poly.entity_id
_entity_poly.type
_entity_poly.pdbx_seq_one_letter_code
_entity_poly.pdbx_strand_id
1 'polypeptide(L)'
;MKTLNTLSDYARHWATAGINWADQFYDPAYDLLTVPPDADAKHPPRVANAHMVRDSIWYALGLFMRQQDGDTARAIKVIEAVLHNQFDEPGRVYHGTFRRAPEEPSPPPAHAVEWKDYDPNWREFICSIFLVMMDAYDALLPGDLQQAMWQAIYKAAEGTSARRVPPHYTNISLISALLMDHAGAHFDVSRWRSQADVLGRAIYALFEANNQTFWEYNSPTYYGVDLFALALWRHYGLNDEVFRTPGAAMEAGLWRDIARFYHAGLRNLCGPYDRSYGMDMTHYLATVGLYIGLAVPPDQAPIPDTSQVFGHSGDFLFMPPTAMVGTQIPDDALAHLQAFQGERQFERQVEPGRVASAWLGESVMIGAATAHFVRGAGGDSQCHLATIHWQSPDGRVNWIRVRSDSLFNARAEAGTLTIDCPYATDLRIEGLAADTQADAITANSWALPGLTLAVRGASAPQVTTEDATFVIEVSVAETCQLTVQ
;
A
#
# COMPACT_ATOMS: atom_id res chain seq x y z
N MET A 1 1.53 24.63 14.88
CA MET A 1 0.72 24.04 13.79
C MET A 1 1.65 23.66 12.64
N LYS A 2 1.60 22.40 12.19
CA LYS A 2 2.36 21.96 11.02
C LYS A 2 1.64 22.49 9.77
N THR A 3 2.36 23.08 8.84
CA THR A 3 1.83 23.59 7.56
C THR A 3 2.79 23.22 6.43
N LEU A 4 2.40 23.42 5.16
CA LEU A 4 3.29 23.16 4.02
C LEU A 4 4.66 23.85 4.16
N ASN A 5 4.69 25.07 4.73
CA ASN A 5 5.92 25.84 4.93
C ASN A 5 6.85 25.26 6.00
N THR A 6 6.36 24.35 6.84
CA THR A 6 7.16 23.67 7.88
C THR A 6 7.73 22.33 7.41
N LEU A 7 7.31 21.85 6.25
CA LEU A 7 7.81 20.60 5.66
C LEU A 7 9.18 20.80 5.01
N SER A 8 9.95 19.71 4.90
CA SER A 8 11.13 19.64 4.02
C SER A 8 10.75 19.93 2.57
N ASP A 9 11.72 20.26 1.73
CA ASP A 9 11.44 20.65 0.34
C ASP A 9 10.73 19.53 -0.45
N TYR A 10 11.15 18.27 -0.29
CA TYR A 10 10.52 17.12 -0.96
C TYR A 10 9.10 16.86 -0.45
N ALA A 11 8.92 16.87 0.88
CA ALA A 11 7.60 16.70 1.48
C ALA A 11 6.64 17.84 1.11
N ARG A 12 7.14 19.08 1.06
CA ARG A 12 6.37 20.24 0.61
C ARG A 12 5.98 20.11 -0.85
N HIS A 13 6.91 19.72 -1.73
CA HIS A 13 6.66 19.50 -3.15
C HIS A 13 5.51 18.52 -3.35
N TRP A 14 5.63 17.31 -2.80
CA TRP A 14 4.63 16.27 -3.00
C TRP A 14 3.31 16.55 -2.29
N ALA A 15 3.32 17.11 -1.07
CA ALA A 15 2.09 17.52 -0.40
C ALA A 15 1.35 18.59 -1.21
N THR A 16 2.06 19.57 -1.76
CA THR A 16 1.46 20.60 -2.63
C THR A 16 0.87 19.96 -3.89
N ALA A 17 1.61 19.06 -4.55
CA ALA A 17 1.14 18.34 -5.73
C ALA A 17 -0.12 17.51 -5.43
N GLY A 18 -0.13 16.74 -4.34
CA GLY A 18 -1.28 15.93 -3.93
C GLY A 18 -2.53 16.75 -3.62
N ILE A 19 -2.39 17.88 -2.92
CA ILE A 19 -3.53 18.75 -2.60
C ILE A 19 -4.10 19.41 -3.86
N ASN A 20 -3.23 19.94 -4.73
CA ASN A 20 -3.66 20.54 -6.00
C ASN A 20 -4.27 19.51 -6.96
N TRP A 21 -3.79 18.27 -6.91
CA TRP A 21 -4.39 17.17 -7.66
C TRP A 21 -5.80 16.84 -7.13
N ALA A 22 -5.96 16.75 -5.80
CA ALA A 22 -7.24 16.51 -5.15
C ALA A 22 -8.28 17.61 -5.43
N ASP A 23 -7.87 18.88 -5.54
CA ASP A 23 -8.76 20.00 -5.86
C ASP A 23 -9.56 19.78 -7.15
N GLN A 24 -9.00 19.05 -8.13
CA GLN A 24 -9.65 18.78 -9.41
C GLN A 24 -10.89 17.88 -9.28
N PHE A 25 -11.00 17.16 -8.16
CA PHE A 25 -12.05 16.18 -7.90
C PHE A 25 -13.03 16.62 -6.82
N TYR A 26 -12.84 17.80 -6.21
CA TYR A 26 -13.77 18.30 -5.19
C TYR A 26 -15.09 18.76 -5.82
N ASP A 27 -16.20 18.13 -5.43
CA ASP A 27 -17.54 18.55 -5.81
C ASP A 27 -18.18 19.39 -4.69
N PRO A 28 -18.37 20.72 -4.89
CA PRO A 28 -18.98 21.58 -3.88
C PRO A 28 -20.48 21.32 -3.65
N ALA A 29 -21.16 20.50 -4.46
CA ALA A 29 -22.54 20.10 -4.22
C ALA A 29 -22.66 19.02 -3.14
N TYR A 30 -21.61 18.19 -2.99
CA TYR A 30 -21.53 17.11 -2.00
C TYR A 30 -20.55 17.41 -0.87
N ASP A 31 -19.69 18.42 -1.04
CA ASP A 31 -18.55 18.70 -0.17
C ASP A 31 -17.62 17.48 -0.01
N LEU A 32 -17.51 16.66 -1.06
CA LEU A 32 -16.72 15.43 -1.12
C LEU A 32 -15.98 15.33 -2.46
N LEU A 33 -14.96 14.48 -2.50
CA LEU A 33 -14.21 14.17 -3.72
C LEU A 33 -14.97 13.16 -4.60
N THR A 34 -14.99 13.37 -5.91
CA THR A 34 -15.36 12.34 -6.90
C THR A 34 -14.22 11.35 -7.12
N VAL A 35 -14.52 10.15 -7.61
CA VAL A 35 -13.49 9.14 -7.95
C VAL A 35 -12.59 9.64 -9.10
N PRO A 36 -11.26 9.71 -8.91
CA PRO A 36 -10.32 10.09 -9.96
C PRO A 36 -10.22 9.01 -11.05
N PRO A 37 -9.80 9.37 -12.28
CA PRO A 37 -9.55 8.39 -13.34
C PRO A 37 -8.36 7.48 -12.97
N ASP A 38 -8.46 6.19 -13.31
CA ASP A 38 -7.46 5.17 -13.00
C ASP A 38 -7.15 4.35 -14.25
N ALA A 39 -5.87 4.34 -14.66
CA ALA A 39 -5.42 3.63 -15.86
C ALA A 39 -5.53 2.10 -15.73
N ASP A 40 -5.52 1.58 -14.50
CA ASP A 40 -5.50 0.15 -14.18
C ASP A 40 -6.87 -0.35 -13.68
N ALA A 41 -7.94 0.41 -13.89
CA ALA A 41 -9.28 0.04 -13.45
C ALA A 41 -9.76 -1.27 -14.11
N LYS A 42 -9.69 -2.38 -13.37
CA LYS A 42 -10.12 -3.72 -13.84
C LYS A 42 -11.63 -3.95 -13.80
N HIS A 43 -12.33 -3.17 -13.00
CA HIS A 43 -13.76 -3.35 -12.76
C HIS A 43 -14.48 -2.00 -12.80
N PRO A 44 -15.76 -1.98 -13.24
CA PRO A 44 -16.56 -0.78 -13.13
C PRO A 44 -16.71 -0.37 -11.64
N PRO A 45 -16.89 0.92 -11.36
CA PRO A 45 -17.11 1.38 -10.00
C PRO A 45 -18.36 0.73 -9.42
N ARG A 46 -18.36 0.46 -8.11
CA ARG A 46 -19.49 -0.16 -7.40
C ARG A 46 -20.77 0.64 -7.54
N VAL A 47 -20.63 1.96 -7.59
CA VAL A 47 -21.71 2.92 -7.82
C VAL A 47 -21.22 3.95 -8.83
N ALA A 48 -22.04 4.29 -9.82
CA ALA A 48 -21.71 5.31 -10.81
C ALA A 48 -21.67 6.69 -10.15
N ASN A 49 -20.71 7.54 -10.54
CA ASN A 49 -20.54 8.91 -10.04
C ASN A 49 -20.44 8.98 -8.50
N ALA A 50 -19.71 8.03 -7.90
CA ALA A 50 -19.56 7.95 -6.45
C ALA A 50 -18.72 9.10 -5.89
N HIS A 51 -19.09 9.58 -4.70
CA HIS A 51 -18.28 10.50 -3.90
C HIS A 51 -17.54 9.75 -2.77
N MET A 52 -16.23 9.92 -2.69
CA MET A 52 -15.35 9.16 -1.80
C MET A 52 -15.33 9.75 -0.39
N VAL A 53 -16.03 9.12 0.56
CA VAL A 53 -16.14 9.62 1.94
C VAL A 53 -14.78 9.59 2.65
N ARG A 54 -14.06 8.46 2.61
CA ARG A 54 -12.76 8.32 3.29
C ARG A 54 -11.75 9.30 2.73
N ASP A 55 -11.53 9.28 1.44
CA ASP A 55 -10.44 10.01 0.80
C ASP A 55 -10.63 11.54 0.92
N SER A 56 -11.89 11.99 1.04
CA SER A 56 -12.22 13.39 1.33
C SER A 56 -11.65 13.87 2.68
N ILE A 57 -11.54 13.01 3.70
CA ILE A 57 -10.94 13.44 4.97
C ILE A 57 -9.45 13.73 4.85
N TRP A 58 -8.75 13.02 3.95
CA TRP A 58 -7.34 13.25 3.66
C TRP A 58 -7.13 14.56 2.94
N TYR A 59 -8.04 14.92 2.04
CA TYR A 59 -8.07 16.22 1.40
C TYR A 59 -8.34 17.35 2.39
N ALA A 60 -9.30 17.20 3.31
CA ALA A 60 -9.54 18.19 4.37
C ALA A 60 -8.28 18.42 5.23
N LEU A 61 -7.51 17.38 5.54
CA LEU A 61 -6.22 17.52 6.22
C LEU A 61 -5.23 18.35 5.38
N GLY A 62 -5.15 18.07 4.09
CA GLY A 62 -4.34 18.83 3.15
C GLY A 62 -4.71 20.32 3.09
N LEU A 63 -6.00 20.64 3.11
CA LEU A 63 -6.48 22.03 3.17
C LEU A 63 -6.01 22.75 4.44
N PHE A 64 -6.04 22.09 5.60
CA PHE A 64 -5.45 22.65 6.84
C PHE A 64 -3.92 22.77 6.79
N MET A 65 -3.23 21.93 6.03
CA MET A 65 -1.79 22.07 5.81
C MET A 65 -1.48 23.26 4.89
N ARG A 66 -2.32 23.50 3.88
CA ARG A 66 -2.12 24.53 2.83
C ARG A 66 -2.53 25.93 3.27
N GLN A 67 -3.67 26.08 3.94
CA GLN A 67 -4.18 27.35 4.50
C GLN A 67 -4.20 28.52 3.50
N GLN A 68 -4.59 28.27 2.25
CA GLN A 68 -4.95 29.33 1.32
C GLN A 68 -6.35 29.87 1.61
N ASP A 69 -6.69 31.00 0.99
CA ASP A 69 -8.00 31.64 1.14
C ASP A 69 -9.13 30.66 0.83
N GLY A 70 -9.97 30.40 1.84
CA GLY A 70 -11.11 29.48 1.74
C GLY A 70 -10.82 28.02 2.10
N ASP A 71 -9.56 27.62 2.26
CA ASP A 71 -9.19 26.22 2.58
C ASP A 71 -9.80 25.77 3.91
N THR A 72 -9.68 26.57 4.98
CA THR A 72 -10.25 26.25 6.29
C THR A 72 -11.76 26.06 6.23
N ALA A 73 -12.47 26.96 5.54
CA ALA A 73 -13.93 26.87 5.40
C ALA A 73 -14.34 25.64 4.59
N ARG A 74 -13.58 25.30 3.54
CA ARG A 74 -13.80 24.08 2.75
C ARG A 74 -13.52 22.82 3.57
N ALA A 75 -12.42 22.79 4.31
CA ALA A 75 -12.06 21.65 5.16
C ALA A 75 -13.16 21.34 6.19
N ILE A 76 -13.72 22.37 6.82
CA ILE A 76 -14.86 22.24 7.75
C ILE A 76 -16.05 21.57 7.08
N LYS A 77 -16.48 22.06 5.91
CA LYS A 77 -17.60 21.46 5.16
C LYS A 77 -17.35 20.00 4.78
N VAL A 78 -16.13 19.69 4.34
CA VAL A 78 -15.74 18.32 4.01
C VAL A 78 -15.84 17.41 5.25
N ILE A 79 -15.36 17.87 6.42
CA ILE A 79 -15.46 17.10 7.67
C ILE A 79 -16.93 16.87 8.05
N GLU A 80 -17.78 17.89 7.95
CA GLU A 80 -19.22 17.78 8.19
C GLU A 80 -19.88 16.75 7.25
N ALA A 81 -19.55 16.79 5.96
CA ALA A 81 -20.04 15.83 4.97
C ALA A 81 -19.57 14.40 5.26
N VAL A 82 -18.32 14.22 5.68
CA VAL A 82 -17.78 12.93 6.11
C VAL A 82 -18.51 12.39 7.34
N LEU A 83 -18.72 13.24 8.36
CA LEU A 83 -19.44 12.87 9.58
C LEU A 83 -20.89 12.46 9.29
N HIS A 84 -21.56 13.11 8.34
CA HIS A 84 -22.92 12.74 7.92
C HIS A 84 -23.03 11.31 7.38
N ASN A 85 -21.93 10.74 6.91
CA ASN A 85 -21.88 9.41 6.33
C ASN A 85 -21.50 8.30 7.33
N GLN A 86 -21.35 8.61 8.62
CA GLN A 86 -21.06 7.59 9.64
C GLN A 86 -22.31 6.78 10.03
N PHE A 87 -22.16 5.47 10.15
CA PHE A 87 -23.20 4.59 10.68
C PHE A 87 -23.27 4.66 12.21
N ASP A 88 -24.45 4.96 12.73
CA ASP A 88 -24.76 4.96 14.16
C ASP A 88 -25.80 3.89 14.48
N GLU A 89 -25.38 2.62 14.39
CA GLU A 89 -26.27 1.47 14.46
C GLU A 89 -25.77 0.42 15.48
N PRO A 90 -25.81 0.72 16.81
CA PRO A 90 -25.22 -0.14 17.84
C PRO A 90 -25.62 -1.61 17.71
N GLY A 91 -24.64 -2.52 17.83
CA GLY A 91 -24.83 -3.96 17.67
C GLY A 91 -24.83 -4.48 16.23
N ARG A 92 -24.83 -3.60 15.22
CA ARG A 92 -24.59 -3.99 13.82
C ARG A 92 -23.09 -4.12 13.52
N VAL A 93 -22.74 -5.03 12.61
CA VAL A 93 -21.34 -5.28 12.18
C VAL A 93 -20.67 -4.05 11.51
N TYR A 94 -21.49 -3.13 11.02
CA TYR A 94 -21.06 -1.86 10.41
C TYR A 94 -21.20 -0.65 11.35
N HIS A 95 -21.60 -0.83 12.62
CA HIS A 95 -21.68 0.28 13.58
C HIS A 95 -20.36 1.04 13.66
N GLY A 96 -20.39 2.37 13.57
CA GLY A 96 -19.23 3.23 13.71
C GLY A 96 -18.31 3.32 12.49
N THR A 97 -18.53 2.53 11.44
CA THR A 97 -17.85 2.74 10.14
C THR A 97 -18.61 3.76 9.32
N PHE A 98 -18.12 4.04 8.12
CA PHE A 98 -18.67 5.04 7.23
C PHE A 98 -19.20 4.38 5.97
N ARG A 99 -20.21 4.99 5.35
CA ARG A 99 -20.58 4.67 3.96
C ARG A 99 -19.36 4.87 3.07
N ARG A 100 -19.22 4.03 2.03
CA ARG A 100 -18.10 4.23 1.11
C ARG A 100 -18.33 5.43 0.19
N ALA A 101 -19.59 5.59 -0.19
CA ALA A 101 -20.08 6.75 -0.90
C ALA A 101 -21.52 7.07 -0.43
N PRO A 102 -21.94 8.35 -0.43
CA PRO A 102 -23.31 8.75 -0.14
C PRO A 102 -24.35 8.06 -1.04
N GLU A 103 -23.95 7.70 -2.26
CA GLU A 103 -24.80 7.04 -3.27
C GLU A 103 -25.05 5.55 -2.96
N GLU A 104 -24.35 4.95 -2.00
CA GLU A 104 -24.61 3.56 -1.62
C GLU A 104 -25.96 3.40 -0.90
N PRO A 105 -26.66 2.26 -1.11
CA PRO A 105 -27.86 1.96 -0.35
C PRO A 105 -27.62 2.03 1.16
N SER A 106 -28.48 2.74 1.88
CA SER A 106 -28.39 2.91 3.33
C SER A 106 -29.74 2.81 4.03
N PRO A 107 -29.85 2.08 5.16
CA PRO A 107 -28.79 1.31 5.81
C PRO A 107 -28.38 0.07 4.97
N PRO A 108 -27.19 -0.52 5.22
CA PRO A 108 -26.82 -1.80 4.63
C PRO A 108 -27.86 -2.89 4.92
N PRO A 109 -27.91 -3.97 4.11
CA PRO A 109 -28.85 -5.07 4.32
C PRO A 109 -28.79 -5.66 5.74
N ALA A 110 -29.88 -6.31 6.18
CA ALA A 110 -29.97 -6.88 7.53
C ALA A 110 -28.83 -7.87 7.87
N HIS A 111 -28.36 -8.62 6.86
CA HIS A 111 -27.21 -9.52 6.92
C HIS A 111 -26.04 -8.95 6.11
N ALA A 112 -25.63 -7.73 6.45
CA ALA A 112 -24.54 -7.04 5.77
C ALA A 112 -23.26 -7.89 5.77
N VAL A 113 -22.67 -8.02 4.58
CA VAL A 113 -21.46 -8.80 4.33
C VAL A 113 -20.26 -7.85 4.27
N GLU A 114 -19.25 -8.13 5.08
CA GLU A 114 -17.97 -7.39 5.09
C GLU A 114 -17.35 -7.34 3.68
N TRP A 115 -16.78 -6.20 3.29
CA TRP A 115 -16.17 -5.90 1.97
C TRP A 115 -17.15 -5.82 0.80
N LYS A 116 -18.35 -6.37 0.94
CA LYS A 116 -19.43 -6.26 -0.05
C LYS A 116 -20.32 -5.07 0.25
N ASP A 117 -20.97 -5.07 1.41
CA ASP A 117 -22.00 -4.09 1.79
C ASP A 117 -21.46 -2.94 2.64
N TYR A 118 -20.30 -3.13 3.28
CA TYR A 118 -19.60 -2.10 4.04
C TYR A 118 -18.10 -2.42 4.08
N ASP A 119 -17.30 -1.40 4.40
CA ASP A 119 -15.89 -1.57 4.72
C ASP A 119 -15.65 -1.19 6.19
N PRO A 120 -15.24 -2.14 7.05
CA PRO A 120 -14.99 -1.84 8.45
C PRO A 120 -13.71 -1.05 8.69
N ASN A 121 -12.74 -1.05 7.78
CA ASN A 121 -11.45 -0.37 7.98
C ASN A 121 -11.58 1.15 7.89
N TRP A 122 -12.67 1.64 7.28
CA TRP A 122 -12.86 3.07 7.06
C TRP A 122 -12.98 3.86 8.37
N ARG A 123 -13.49 3.25 9.43
CA ARG A 123 -13.49 3.85 10.77
C ARG A 123 -12.06 4.16 11.24
N GLU A 124 -11.12 3.24 11.04
CA GLU A 124 -9.71 3.43 11.42
C GLU A 124 -9.06 4.53 10.57
N PHE A 125 -9.24 4.49 9.25
CA PHE A 125 -8.67 5.49 8.34
C PHE A 125 -9.21 6.90 8.56
N ILE A 126 -10.52 7.04 8.81
CA ILE A 126 -11.14 8.37 8.98
C ILE A 126 -10.88 8.90 10.40
N CYS A 127 -11.12 8.10 11.44
CA CYS A 127 -11.01 8.58 12.82
C CYS A 127 -9.56 8.81 13.26
N SER A 128 -8.58 8.12 12.67
CA SER A 128 -7.17 8.46 12.91
C SER A 128 -6.82 9.85 12.37
N ILE A 129 -7.41 10.27 11.26
CA ILE A 129 -7.23 11.62 10.72
C ILE A 129 -7.94 12.66 11.56
N PHE A 130 -9.12 12.34 12.12
CA PHE A 130 -9.74 13.21 13.12
C PHE A 130 -8.82 13.44 14.33
N LEU A 131 -8.16 12.39 14.86
CA LEU A 131 -7.18 12.55 15.94
C LEU A 131 -6.02 13.46 15.54
N VAL A 132 -5.47 13.28 14.33
CA VAL A 132 -4.41 14.15 13.79
C VAL A 132 -4.88 15.60 13.67
N MET A 133 -6.10 15.83 13.19
CA MET A 133 -6.66 17.18 13.05
C MET A 133 -6.91 17.85 14.40
N MET A 134 -7.45 17.10 15.37
CA MET A 134 -7.67 17.56 16.73
C MET A 134 -6.36 17.92 17.44
N ASP A 135 -5.27 17.20 17.18
CA ASP A 135 -3.96 17.54 17.76
C ASP A 135 -3.31 18.76 17.09
N ALA A 136 -3.33 18.81 15.75
CA ALA A 136 -2.55 19.78 15.01
C ALA A 136 -3.29 21.09 14.69
N TYR A 137 -4.63 21.07 14.66
CA TYR A 137 -5.47 22.13 14.11
C TYR A 137 -6.72 22.45 14.96
N ASP A 138 -6.75 22.09 16.25
CA ASP A 138 -7.88 22.37 17.16
C ASP A 138 -8.38 23.82 17.10
N ALA A 139 -7.45 24.79 17.05
CA ALA A 139 -7.76 26.21 17.01
C ALA A 139 -8.50 26.66 15.73
N LEU A 140 -8.47 25.85 14.66
CA LEU A 140 -9.20 26.11 13.42
C LEU A 140 -10.55 25.40 13.36
N LEU A 141 -10.82 24.48 14.29
CA LEU A 141 -12.02 23.67 14.32
C LEU A 141 -13.07 24.30 15.25
N PRO A 142 -14.30 24.57 14.76
CA PRO A 142 -15.41 24.96 15.62
C PRO A 142 -15.65 23.96 16.76
N GLY A 143 -16.02 24.43 17.95
CA GLY A 143 -16.13 23.57 19.13
C GLY A 143 -17.20 22.48 19.03
N ASP A 144 -18.30 22.76 18.32
CA ASP A 144 -19.33 21.79 17.97
C ASP A 144 -18.82 20.74 16.97
N LEU A 145 -17.99 21.13 16.00
CA LEU A 145 -17.34 20.20 15.08
C LEU A 145 -16.35 19.29 15.81
N GLN A 146 -15.54 19.84 16.71
CA GLN A 146 -14.64 19.05 17.57
C GLN A 146 -15.42 18.00 18.39
N GLN A 147 -16.56 18.41 18.97
CA GLN A 147 -17.43 17.50 19.69
C GLN A 147 -17.99 16.40 18.77
N ALA A 148 -18.43 16.73 17.56
CA ALA A 148 -18.94 15.77 16.59
C ALA A 148 -17.86 14.76 16.14
N MET A 149 -16.62 15.22 15.93
CA MET A 149 -15.48 14.36 15.62
C MET A 149 -15.17 13.38 16.77
N TRP A 150 -15.20 13.84 18.03
CA TRP A 150 -15.04 12.96 19.18
C TRP A 150 -16.19 11.94 19.31
N GLN A 151 -17.43 12.34 19.05
CA GLN A 151 -18.55 11.39 19.01
C GLN A 151 -18.39 10.36 17.89
N ALA A 152 -17.82 10.75 16.74
CA ALA A 152 -17.50 9.79 15.69
C ALA A 152 -16.40 8.81 16.10
N ILE A 153 -15.36 9.29 16.79
CA ILE A 153 -14.31 8.45 17.38
C ILE A 153 -14.88 7.47 18.40
N TYR A 154 -15.85 7.89 19.22
CA TYR A 154 -16.53 7.01 20.18
C TYR A 154 -17.19 5.81 19.48
N LYS A 155 -18.03 6.07 18.47
CA LYS A 155 -18.72 5.01 17.69
C LYS A 155 -17.73 4.10 16.98
N ALA A 156 -16.67 4.69 16.42
CA ALA A 156 -15.59 3.93 15.80
C ALA A 156 -14.92 2.99 16.80
N ALA A 157 -14.59 3.46 18.01
CA ALA A 157 -14.00 2.66 19.07
C ALA A 157 -14.92 1.53 19.56
N GLU A 158 -16.24 1.77 19.65
CA GLU A 158 -17.22 0.71 19.91
C GLU A 158 -17.17 -0.39 18.83
N GLY A 159 -17.22 0.02 17.56
CA GLY A 159 -17.12 -0.88 16.42
C GLY A 159 -15.80 -1.66 16.38
N THR A 160 -14.66 -0.98 16.57
CA THR A 160 -13.31 -1.58 16.63
C THR A 160 -13.21 -2.59 17.79
N SER A 161 -13.67 -2.21 18.98
CA SER A 161 -13.67 -3.06 20.18
C SER A 161 -14.49 -4.34 19.99
N ALA A 162 -15.62 -4.24 19.27
CA ALA A 162 -16.47 -5.36 18.94
C ALA A 162 -15.85 -6.27 17.87
N ARG A 163 -15.24 -5.69 16.82
CA ARG A 163 -14.63 -6.43 15.70
C ARG A 163 -13.41 -7.26 16.11
N ARG A 164 -12.59 -6.75 17.05
CA ARG A 164 -11.39 -7.44 17.57
C ARG A 164 -10.45 -7.92 16.45
N VAL A 165 -10.00 -6.98 15.62
CA VAL A 165 -9.03 -7.26 14.56
C VAL A 165 -7.78 -7.95 15.13
N PRO A 166 -7.29 -9.04 14.50
CA PRO A 166 -6.15 -9.79 15.03
C PRO A 166 -4.82 -9.07 14.75
N PRO A 167 -3.80 -9.22 15.61
CA PRO A 167 -2.55 -8.46 15.50
C PRO A 167 -1.75 -8.72 14.21
N HIS A 168 -1.98 -9.83 13.51
CA HIS A 168 -1.34 -10.11 12.20
C HIS A 168 -1.96 -9.34 11.02
N TYR A 169 -3.11 -8.67 11.20
CA TYR A 169 -3.72 -7.76 10.21
C TYR A 169 -3.06 -6.37 10.29
N THR A 170 -1.73 -6.36 10.34
CA THR A 170 -0.78 -5.26 10.58
C THR A 170 -1.38 -3.85 10.56
N ASN A 171 -1.56 -3.24 9.38
CA ASN A 171 -1.98 -1.85 9.22
C ASN A 171 -3.24 -1.51 10.03
N ILE A 172 -4.33 -2.26 9.86
CA ILE A 172 -5.58 -2.00 10.59
C ILE A 172 -5.38 -2.21 12.09
N SER A 173 -4.66 -3.25 12.50
CA SER A 173 -4.41 -3.51 13.91
C SER A 173 -3.57 -2.41 14.59
N LEU A 174 -2.58 -1.85 13.88
CA LEU A 174 -1.80 -0.69 14.35
C LEU A 174 -2.71 0.53 14.55
N ILE A 175 -3.55 0.87 13.57
CA ILE A 175 -4.45 2.03 13.66
C ILE A 175 -5.54 1.81 14.71
N SER A 176 -6.14 0.62 14.77
CA SER A 176 -7.14 0.24 15.79
C SER A 176 -6.60 0.37 17.21
N ALA A 177 -5.36 -0.05 17.46
CA ALA A 177 -4.75 0.06 18.79
C ALA A 177 -4.64 1.53 19.24
N LEU A 178 -4.15 2.41 18.36
CA LEU A 178 -4.05 3.85 18.65
C LEU A 178 -5.44 4.49 18.84
N LEU A 179 -6.40 4.16 17.98
CA LEU A 179 -7.77 4.68 18.06
C LEU A 179 -8.41 4.33 19.42
N MET A 180 -8.28 3.07 19.85
CA MET A 180 -8.80 2.62 21.14
C MET A 180 -8.06 3.24 22.34
N ASP A 181 -6.75 3.49 22.23
CA ASP A 181 -5.97 4.18 23.28
C ASP A 181 -6.50 5.60 23.50
N HIS A 182 -6.64 6.37 22.41
CA HIS A 182 -7.17 7.74 22.45
C HIS A 182 -8.62 7.82 22.90
N ALA A 183 -9.50 7.01 22.31
CA ALA A 183 -10.91 6.99 22.69
C ALA A 183 -11.07 6.55 24.15
N GLY A 184 -10.34 5.51 24.58
CA GLY A 184 -10.37 5.03 25.94
C GLY A 184 -9.87 6.06 26.96
N ALA A 185 -8.85 6.85 26.62
CA ALA A 185 -8.37 7.93 27.46
C ALA A 185 -9.33 9.13 27.51
N HIS A 186 -9.87 9.55 26.36
CA HIS A 186 -10.76 10.71 26.27
C HIS A 186 -12.10 10.47 26.98
N PHE A 187 -12.68 9.28 26.83
CA PHE A 187 -14.00 8.93 27.37
C PHE A 187 -13.94 8.14 28.69
N ASP A 188 -12.75 7.96 29.28
CA ASP A 188 -12.53 7.18 30.50
C ASP A 188 -13.08 5.73 30.41
N VAL A 189 -12.91 5.09 29.24
CA VAL A 189 -13.35 3.71 29.00
C VAL A 189 -12.16 2.75 29.16
N SER A 190 -11.98 2.26 30.39
CA SER A 190 -10.86 1.39 30.77
C SER A 190 -10.70 0.15 29.88
N ARG A 191 -11.81 -0.47 29.45
CA ARG A 191 -11.80 -1.63 28.55
C ARG A 191 -11.08 -1.34 27.22
N TRP A 192 -11.29 -0.17 26.61
CA TRP A 192 -10.66 0.16 25.33
C TRP A 192 -9.16 0.39 25.50
N ARG A 193 -8.75 1.07 26.58
CA ARG A 193 -7.31 1.21 26.91
C ARG A 193 -6.64 -0.14 27.11
N SER A 194 -7.28 -1.06 27.84
CA SER A 194 -6.74 -2.42 28.02
C SER A 194 -6.66 -3.20 26.70
N GLN A 195 -7.65 -3.06 25.81
CA GLN A 195 -7.60 -3.71 24.49
C GLN A 195 -6.50 -3.13 23.61
N ALA A 196 -6.31 -1.80 23.64
CA ALA A 196 -5.24 -1.12 22.93
C ALA A 196 -3.86 -1.60 23.38
N ASP A 197 -3.62 -1.64 24.70
CA ASP A 197 -2.35 -2.12 25.27
C ASP A 197 -2.04 -3.58 24.91
N VAL A 198 -3.05 -4.46 25.01
CA VAL A 198 -2.89 -5.87 24.65
C VAL A 198 -2.60 -6.03 23.16
N LEU A 199 -3.33 -5.32 22.31
CA LEU A 199 -3.15 -5.38 20.86
C LEU A 199 -1.77 -4.83 20.46
N GLY A 200 -1.37 -3.67 20.99
CA GLY A 200 -0.09 -3.04 20.70
C GLY A 200 1.11 -3.93 21.07
N ARG A 201 1.09 -4.53 22.27
CA ARG A 201 2.11 -5.48 22.71
C ARG A 201 2.13 -6.75 21.85
N ALA A 202 0.97 -7.26 21.44
CA ALA A 202 0.88 -8.44 20.60
C ALA A 202 1.42 -8.20 19.19
N ILE A 203 1.17 -7.03 18.59
CA ILE A 203 1.74 -6.65 17.29
C ILE A 203 3.27 -6.62 17.36
N TYR A 204 3.82 -5.92 18.37
CA TYR A 204 5.27 -5.83 18.53
C TYR A 204 5.92 -7.20 18.80
N ALA A 205 5.31 -8.03 19.65
CA ALA A 205 5.79 -9.37 19.91
C ALA A 205 5.81 -10.26 18.64
N LEU A 206 4.80 -10.14 17.78
CA LEU A 206 4.76 -10.85 16.50
C LEU A 206 5.83 -10.37 15.54
N PHE A 207 6.05 -9.05 15.47
CA PHE A 207 7.11 -8.47 14.64
C PHE A 207 8.49 -9.01 15.04
N GLU A 208 8.80 -8.98 16.35
CA GLU A 208 10.07 -9.49 16.88
C GLU A 208 10.22 -11.00 16.65
N ALA A 209 9.14 -11.78 16.81
CA ALA A 209 9.16 -13.22 16.58
C ALA A 209 9.36 -13.60 15.10
N ASN A 210 9.00 -12.72 14.16
CA ASN A 210 9.04 -12.96 12.72
C ASN A 210 10.21 -12.23 12.03
N ASN A 211 11.40 -12.26 12.63
CA ASN A 211 12.60 -11.65 12.06
C ASN A 211 12.46 -10.16 11.75
N GLN A 212 11.72 -9.43 12.59
CA GLN A 212 11.46 -7.99 12.42
C GLN A 212 10.76 -7.69 11.10
N THR A 213 9.74 -8.48 10.76
CA THR A 213 8.92 -8.25 9.58
C THR A 213 7.43 -8.45 9.84
N PHE A 214 6.62 -7.87 8.96
CA PHE A 214 5.17 -8.02 8.97
C PHE A 214 4.72 -9.19 8.10
N TRP A 215 3.54 -9.72 8.41
CA TRP A 215 2.99 -10.91 7.76
C TRP A 215 2.58 -10.68 6.31
N GLU A 216 1.93 -9.53 6.04
CA GLU A 216 1.66 -9.02 4.70
C GLU A 216 2.99 -8.47 4.13
N TYR A 217 3.80 -9.38 3.59
CA TYR A 217 5.20 -9.13 3.30
C TYR A 217 5.39 -8.53 1.91
N ASN A 218 6.32 -7.58 1.82
CA ASN A 218 6.72 -6.85 0.62
C ASN A 218 5.52 -6.42 -0.24
N SER A 219 4.52 -5.81 0.40
CA SER A 219 3.30 -5.34 -0.28
C SER A 219 3.42 -3.82 -0.52
N PRO A 220 3.67 -3.35 -1.75
CA PRO A 220 4.04 -1.96 -1.98
C PRO A 220 3.02 -0.93 -1.47
N THR A 221 1.73 -1.20 -1.60
CA THR A 221 0.67 -0.34 -1.06
C THR A 221 0.62 -0.43 0.47
N TYR A 222 0.56 -1.63 1.02
CA TYR A 222 0.33 -1.81 2.45
C TYR A 222 1.52 -1.46 3.34
N TYR A 223 2.75 -1.56 2.84
CA TYR A 223 3.92 -1.01 3.53
C TYR A 223 3.81 0.51 3.74
N GLY A 224 3.26 1.26 2.78
CA GLY A 224 2.99 2.67 3.00
C GLY A 224 1.93 2.93 4.08
N VAL A 225 0.91 2.06 4.17
CA VAL A 225 -0.10 2.16 5.24
C VAL A 225 0.48 1.78 6.61
N ASP A 226 1.34 0.77 6.67
CA ASP A 226 2.06 0.40 7.90
C ASP A 226 2.94 1.56 8.37
N LEU A 227 3.68 2.21 7.46
CA LEU A 227 4.48 3.40 7.77
C LEU A 227 3.62 4.54 8.31
N PHE A 228 2.42 4.76 7.75
CA PHE A 228 1.46 5.72 8.28
C PHE A 228 1.05 5.37 9.72
N ALA A 229 0.65 4.13 9.96
CA ALA A 229 0.19 3.70 11.28
C ALA A 229 1.30 3.76 12.34
N LEU A 230 2.52 3.38 11.97
CA LEU A 230 3.70 3.50 12.84
C LEU A 230 4.05 4.97 13.11
N ALA A 231 3.86 5.85 12.11
CA ALA A 231 3.98 7.29 12.31
C ALA A 231 2.96 7.84 13.28
N LEU A 232 1.72 7.36 13.22
CA LEU A 232 0.76 7.72 14.23
C LEU A 232 1.18 7.25 15.63
N TRP A 233 1.75 6.04 15.77
CA TRP A 233 2.24 5.55 17.05
C TRP A 233 3.36 6.43 17.62
N ARG A 234 4.35 6.80 16.81
CA ARG A 234 5.46 7.67 17.24
C ARG A 234 4.98 9.04 17.69
N HIS A 235 4.08 9.66 16.95
CA HIS A 235 3.64 11.03 17.21
C HIS A 235 2.57 11.09 18.30
N TYR A 236 1.59 10.19 18.27
CA TYR A 236 0.35 10.33 19.02
C TYR A 236 0.13 9.24 20.07
N GLY A 237 0.93 8.17 20.15
CA GLY A 237 0.75 7.12 21.15
C GLY A 237 0.84 7.65 22.58
N LEU A 238 -0.16 7.41 23.44
CA LEU A 238 -0.18 7.98 24.79
C LEU A 238 0.75 7.22 25.75
N ASN A 239 0.84 5.89 25.57
CA ASN A 239 1.74 5.02 26.31
C ASN A 239 3.04 4.76 25.52
N ASP A 240 4.16 5.33 26.01
CA ASP A 240 5.45 5.25 25.31
C ASP A 240 5.95 3.81 25.11
N GLU A 241 5.82 2.97 26.15
CA GLU A 241 6.31 1.58 26.13
C GLU A 241 5.51 0.66 25.21
N VAL A 242 4.26 1.02 24.90
CA VAL A 242 3.38 0.23 24.03
C VAL A 242 3.41 0.75 22.59
N PHE A 243 3.48 2.07 22.41
CA PHE A 243 3.29 2.71 21.11
C PHE A 243 4.56 3.36 20.58
N ARG A 244 5.08 4.41 21.24
CA ARG A 244 6.12 5.25 20.63
C ARG A 244 7.44 4.50 20.43
N THR A 245 7.93 3.84 21.48
CA THR A 245 9.18 3.08 21.43
C THR A 245 9.08 1.88 20.48
N PRO A 246 8.06 0.99 20.58
CA PRO A 246 7.83 -0.08 19.61
C PRO A 246 7.59 0.41 18.18
N GLY A 247 6.85 1.52 18.00
CA GLY A 247 6.53 2.09 16.70
C GLY A 247 7.78 2.56 15.96
N ALA A 248 8.71 3.22 16.66
CA ALA A 248 10.01 3.60 16.09
C ALA A 248 10.87 2.39 15.73
N ALA A 249 10.90 1.35 16.57
CA ALA A 249 11.65 0.12 16.31
C ALA A 249 11.10 -0.64 15.08
N MET A 250 9.79 -0.81 14.99
CA MET A 250 9.12 -1.46 13.86
C MET A 250 9.29 -0.68 12.56
N GLU A 251 9.18 0.65 12.59
CA GLU A 251 9.39 1.49 11.40
C GLU A 251 10.83 1.36 10.88
N ALA A 252 11.82 1.39 11.78
CA ALA A 252 13.21 1.20 11.39
C ALA A 252 13.46 -0.19 10.76
N GLY A 253 12.84 -1.24 11.29
CA GLY A 253 12.92 -2.58 10.71
C GLY A 253 12.23 -2.66 9.35
N LEU A 254 11.04 -2.09 9.20
CA LEU A 254 10.31 -2.02 7.93
C LEU A 254 11.11 -1.26 6.86
N TRP A 255 11.72 -0.13 7.20
CA TRP A 255 12.57 0.62 6.26
C TRP A 255 13.77 -0.17 5.78
N ARG A 256 14.41 -0.94 6.66
CA ARG A 256 15.53 -1.82 6.26
C ARG A 256 15.08 -2.93 5.33
N ASP A 257 13.89 -3.50 5.55
CA ASP A 257 13.31 -4.46 4.62
C ASP A 257 12.95 -3.79 3.28
N ILE A 258 12.30 -2.62 3.26
CA ILE A 258 12.03 -1.84 2.04
C ILE A 258 13.32 -1.57 1.26
N ALA A 259 14.37 -1.06 1.92
CA ALA A 259 15.66 -0.75 1.31
C ALA A 259 16.33 -1.99 0.65
N ARG A 260 16.19 -3.17 1.26
CA ARG A 260 16.74 -4.42 0.68
C ARG A 260 16.12 -4.73 -0.67
N PHE A 261 14.81 -4.50 -0.83
CA PHE A 261 14.08 -4.80 -2.07
C PHE A 261 14.01 -3.62 -3.05
N TYR A 262 14.30 -2.39 -2.63
CA TYR A 262 14.15 -1.21 -3.50
C TYR A 262 15.32 -0.97 -4.44
N HIS A 263 15.07 -0.90 -5.74
CA HIS A 263 16.09 -0.55 -6.73
C HIS A 263 15.95 0.92 -7.15
N ALA A 264 16.75 1.83 -6.57
CA ALA A 264 16.68 3.27 -6.87
C ALA A 264 16.82 3.59 -8.37
N GLY A 265 17.66 2.86 -9.11
CA GLY A 265 17.81 3.06 -10.57
C GLY A 265 16.56 2.69 -11.39
N LEU A 266 15.75 1.72 -10.94
CA LEU A 266 14.49 1.35 -11.57
C LEU A 266 13.30 2.09 -10.93
N ARG A 267 13.54 2.79 -9.82
CA ARG A 267 12.51 3.41 -8.97
C ARG A 267 11.37 2.43 -8.65
N ASN A 268 11.70 1.19 -8.30
CA ASN A 268 10.71 0.15 -8.08
C ASN A 268 11.16 -0.84 -7.00
N LEU A 269 10.20 -1.45 -6.30
CA LEU A 269 10.47 -2.56 -5.39
C LEU A 269 10.63 -3.85 -6.18
N CYS A 270 11.64 -4.65 -5.86
CA CYS A 270 11.74 -6.04 -6.31
C CYS A 270 10.64 -6.88 -5.66
N GLY A 271 10.09 -7.85 -6.38
CA GLY A 271 9.21 -8.86 -5.78
C GLY A 271 9.96 -9.79 -4.82
N PRO A 272 9.29 -10.81 -4.26
CA PRO A 272 7.88 -11.19 -4.48
C PRO A 272 6.94 -10.22 -3.77
N TYR A 273 5.66 -10.19 -4.14
CA TYR A 273 4.66 -9.36 -3.47
C TYR A 273 3.53 -10.21 -2.90
N ASP A 274 3.19 -10.05 -1.61
CA ASP A 274 1.93 -10.61 -1.11
C ASP A 274 0.74 -9.94 -1.74
N ARG A 275 0.81 -8.62 -1.89
CA ARG A 275 -0.21 -7.80 -2.53
C ARG A 275 0.42 -6.66 -3.30
N SER A 276 0.21 -6.66 -4.61
CA SER A 276 0.49 -5.51 -5.47
C SER A 276 -0.62 -5.33 -6.52
N TYR A 277 -0.99 -4.07 -6.74
CA TYR A 277 -1.99 -3.66 -7.72
C TYR A 277 -1.38 -3.46 -9.12
N GLY A 278 -0.09 -3.13 -9.19
CA GLY A 278 0.69 -3.04 -10.41
C GLY A 278 2.10 -3.61 -10.23
N MET A 279 2.94 -3.48 -11.26
CA MET A 279 4.31 -4.01 -11.28
C MET A 279 5.38 -2.91 -11.38
N ASP A 280 5.00 -1.73 -11.86
CA ASP A 280 5.92 -0.61 -12.09
C ASP A 280 5.44 0.64 -11.35
N MET A 281 6.09 0.95 -10.22
CA MET A 281 5.77 2.11 -9.39
C MET A 281 5.97 3.46 -10.09
N THR A 282 6.53 3.50 -11.31
CA THR A 282 6.61 4.71 -12.14
C THR A 282 5.37 4.92 -13.01
N HIS A 283 4.47 3.93 -13.10
CA HIS A 283 3.21 4.00 -13.86
C HIS A 283 1.95 3.72 -13.02
N TYR A 284 2.07 2.95 -11.93
CA TYR A 284 1.01 2.82 -10.93
C TYR A 284 1.49 3.37 -9.59
N LEU A 285 0.57 3.88 -8.78
CA LEU A 285 0.93 4.40 -7.48
C LEU A 285 0.84 3.33 -6.39
N ALA A 286 1.97 3.07 -5.74
CA ALA A 286 2.04 2.36 -4.49
C ALA A 286 2.23 3.34 -3.32
N THR A 287 1.52 3.15 -2.22
CA THR A 287 1.60 4.05 -1.05
C THR A 287 3.01 4.15 -0.46
N VAL A 288 3.84 3.10 -0.51
CA VAL A 288 5.26 3.20 -0.10
C VAL A 288 6.04 4.22 -0.95
N GLY A 289 5.65 4.42 -2.20
CA GLY A 289 6.26 5.41 -3.09
C GLY A 289 6.05 6.85 -2.61
N LEU A 290 4.91 7.13 -1.95
CA LEU A 290 4.66 8.42 -1.30
C LEU A 290 5.72 8.72 -0.24
N TYR A 291 6.05 7.72 0.59
CA TYR A 291 7.05 7.84 1.65
C TYR A 291 8.47 7.95 1.12
N ILE A 292 8.82 7.16 0.09
CA ILE A 292 10.12 7.31 -0.58
C ILE A 292 10.24 8.71 -1.17
N GLY A 293 9.16 9.24 -1.78
CA GLY A 293 9.10 10.61 -2.31
C GLY A 293 9.33 11.71 -1.27
N LEU A 294 9.09 11.46 0.03
CA LEU A 294 9.44 12.41 1.08
C LEU A 294 10.95 12.49 1.36
N ALA A 295 11.72 11.49 0.89
CA ALA A 295 13.13 11.28 1.25
C ALA A 295 14.11 11.46 0.07
N VAL A 296 13.60 11.50 -1.16
CA VAL A 296 14.41 11.61 -2.38
C VAL A 296 13.93 12.78 -3.26
N PRO A 297 14.79 13.32 -4.15
CA PRO A 297 14.39 14.31 -5.14
C PRO A 297 13.17 13.87 -5.97
N PRO A 298 12.28 14.79 -6.39
CA PRO A 298 11.05 14.42 -7.11
C PRO A 298 11.27 13.60 -8.39
N ASP A 299 12.35 13.85 -9.13
CA ASP A 299 12.72 13.10 -10.34
C ASP A 299 13.19 11.65 -10.05
N GLN A 300 13.56 11.37 -8.81
CA GLN A 300 13.98 10.05 -8.34
C GLN A 300 12.85 9.30 -7.59
N ALA A 301 11.77 9.98 -7.23
CA ALA A 301 10.67 9.36 -6.50
C ALA A 301 9.97 8.30 -7.37
N PRO A 302 9.58 7.15 -6.80
CA PRO A 302 8.78 6.14 -7.48
C PRO A 302 7.29 6.52 -7.41
N ILE A 303 6.98 7.70 -7.93
CA ILE A 303 5.64 8.27 -8.04
C ILE A 303 5.39 8.54 -9.53
N PRO A 304 4.25 8.10 -10.10
CA PRO A 304 3.94 8.33 -11.50
C PRO A 304 3.86 9.81 -11.87
N ASP A 305 3.93 10.13 -13.16
CA ASP A 305 3.68 11.47 -13.67
C ASP A 305 2.22 11.90 -13.37
N THR A 306 2.07 12.70 -12.31
CA THR A 306 0.77 13.20 -11.83
C THR A 306 0.04 14.14 -12.81
N SER A 307 0.69 14.55 -13.90
CA SER A 307 0.04 15.30 -14.98
C SER A 307 -0.73 14.42 -15.97
N GLN A 308 -0.55 13.10 -15.89
CA GLN A 308 -1.22 12.10 -16.73
C GLN A 308 -2.17 11.22 -15.91
N VAL A 309 -2.96 10.39 -16.58
CA VAL A 309 -3.70 9.32 -15.90
C VAL A 309 -2.73 8.18 -15.60
N PHE A 310 -2.71 7.72 -14.35
CA PHE A 310 -1.85 6.64 -13.88
C PHE A 310 -2.65 5.58 -13.12
N GLY A 311 -2.04 4.42 -12.92
CA GLY A 311 -2.67 3.28 -12.26
C GLY A 311 -2.82 3.50 -10.76
N HIS A 312 -3.91 3.00 -10.17
CA HIS A 312 -4.18 3.06 -8.73
C HIS A 312 -4.15 4.50 -8.18
N SER A 313 -4.68 5.45 -8.96
CA SER A 313 -4.46 6.89 -8.76
C SER A 313 -5.06 7.45 -7.48
N GLY A 314 -6.12 6.83 -6.96
CA GLY A 314 -6.77 7.23 -5.71
C GLY A 314 -5.82 7.25 -4.51
N ASP A 315 -4.77 6.43 -4.50
CA ASP A 315 -3.76 6.43 -3.45
C ASP A 315 -3.00 7.77 -3.34
N PHE A 316 -3.02 8.62 -4.37
CA PHE A 316 -2.33 9.91 -4.33
C PHE A 316 -3.01 10.88 -3.35
N LEU A 317 -4.30 10.67 -3.08
CA LEU A 317 -5.05 11.39 -2.06
C LEU A 317 -4.53 11.12 -0.65
N PHE A 318 -3.71 10.07 -0.46
CA PHE A 318 -3.06 9.76 0.81
C PHE A 318 -1.79 10.58 1.06
N MET A 319 -1.32 11.37 0.08
CA MET A 319 -0.11 12.19 0.22
C MET A 319 -0.18 13.22 1.37
N PRO A 320 -1.28 13.98 1.61
CA PRO A 320 -1.34 14.89 2.74
C PRO A 320 -1.20 14.19 4.11
N PRO A 321 -1.93 13.10 4.42
CA PRO A 321 -1.64 12.29 5.60
C PRO A 321 -0.19 11.84 5.71
N THR A 322 0.40 11.32 4.63
CA THR A 322 1.80 10.88 4.59
C THR A 322 2.77 12.01 4.93
N ALA A 323 2.63 13.19 4.33
CA ALA A 323 3.47 14.35 4.63
C ALA A 323 3.23 14.93 6.05
N MET A 324 1.98 14.86 6.53
CA MET A 324 1.60 15.33 7.86
C MET A 324 2.28 14.51 8.96
N VAL A 325 2.35 13.18 8.83
CA VAL A 325 2.98 12.33 9.84
C VAL A 325 4.48 12.12 9.58
N GLY A 326 4.93 12.23 8.33
CA GLY A 326 6.33 12.01 7.95
C GLY A 326 6.83 10.62 8.31
N THR A 327 8.15 10.46 8.35
CA THR A 327 8.80 9.18 8.60
C THR A 327 10.18 9.34 9.25
N GLN A 328 10.70 8.28 9.85
CA GLN A 328 12.07 8.20 10.37
C GLN A 328 12.82 7.05 9.67
N ILE A 329 13.54 7.38 8.60
CA ILE A 329 14.32 6.41 7.83
C ILE A 329 15.72 6.30 8.44
N PRO A 330 16.19 5.10 8.83
CA PRO A 330 17.57 4.90 9.24
C PRO A 330 18.57 5.25 8.11
N ASP A 331 19.73 5.83 8.44
CA ASP A 331 20.74 6.25 7.45
C ASP A 331 21.17 5.11 6.53
N ASP A 332 21.28 3.89 7.06
CA ASP A 332 21.62 2.69 6.30
C ASP A 332 20.55 2.33 5.26
N ALA A 333 19.27 2.52 5.59
CA ALA A 333 18.18 2.31 4.64
C ALA A 333 18.07 3.46 3.63
N LEU A 334 18.25 4.71 4.08
CA LEU A 334 18.14 5.91 3.24
C LEU A 334 19.11 5.88 2.05
N ALA A 335 20.34 5.39 2.26
CA ALA A 335 21.34 5.28 1.20
C ALA A 335 20.85 4.44 0.01
N HIS A 336 20.11 3.35 0.26
CA HIS A 336 19.54 2.49 -0.80
C HIS A 336 18.35 3.14 -1.53
N LEU A 337 17.65 4.07 -0.90
CA LEU A 337 16.56 4.82 -1.53
C LEU A 337 17.11 5.90 -2.46
N GLN A 338 18.22 6.54 -2.07
CA GLN A 338 18.83 7.64 -2.81
C GLN A 338 19.67 7.17 -4.01
N ALA A 339 20.29 6.00 -3.93
CA ALA A 339 21.10 5.46 -5.02
C ALA A 339 21.21 3.93 -4.95
N PHE A 340 21.42 3.30 -6.10
CA PHE A 340 21.71 1.87 -6.17
C PHE A 340 23.09 1.59 -5.56
N GLN A 341 23.12 0.84 -4.46
CA GLN A 341 24.34 0.58 -3.68
C GLN A 341 25.14 -0.65 -4.17
N GLY A 342 24.89 -1.11 -5.40
CA GLY A 342 25.51 -2.30 -5.97
C GLY A 342 24.66 -3.56 -5.88
N GLU A 343 25.16 -4.60 -6.54
CA GLU A 343 24.51 -5.90 -6.63
C GLU A 343 24.28 -6.52 -5.24
N ARG A 344 23.10 -7.11 -5.04
CA ARG A 344 22.78 -7.80 -3.79
C ARG A 344 21.80 -8.95 -3.98
N GLN A 345 21.98 -9.97 -3.14
CA GLN A 345 21.05 -11.08 -2.98
C GLN A 345 20.61 -11.15 -1.52
N PHE A 346 19.35 -11.49 -1.29
CA PHE A 346 18.77 -11.55 0.03
C PHE A 346 17.70 -12.63 0.13
N GLU A 347 17.60 -13.26 1.31
CA GLU A 347 16.52 -14.18 1.66
C GLU A 347 15.95 -13.82 3.05
N ARG A 348 14.63 -13.86 3.17
CA ARG A 348 13.88 -13.67 4.41
C ARG A 348 12.92 -14.82 4.61
N GLN A 349 13.06 -15.49 5.75
CA GLN A 349 11.97 -16.31 6.27
C GLN A 349 10.91 -15.38 6.88
N VAL A 350 9.75 -15.31 6.22
CA VAL A 350 8.61 -14.48 6.64
C VAL A 350 7.80 -15.18 7.73
N GLU A 351 7.58 -16.48 7.55
CA GLU A 351 6.95 -17.40 8.50
C GLU A 351 7.53 -18.81 8.25
N PRO A 352 7.33 -19.81 9.13
CA PRO A 352 7.82 -21.17 8.93
C PRO A 352 7.61 -21.72 7.51
N GLY A 353 8.72 -21.75 6.75
CA GLY A 353 8.90 -22.18 5.36
C GLY A 353 8.16 -21.39 4.26
N ARG A 354 7.69 -20.18 4.59
CA ARG A 354 7.50 -19.15 3.59
C ARG A 354 8.75 -18.28 3.54
N VAL A 355 9.46 -18.32 2.42
CA VAL A 355 10.73 -17.62 2.23
C VAL A 355 10.60 -16.69 1.05
N ALA A 356 10.82 -15.39 1.26
CA ALA A 356 11.02 -14.43 0.20
C ALA A 356 12.50 -14.38 -0.15
N SER A 357 12.81 -14.35 -1.43
CA SER A 357 14.16 -14.28 -1.99
C SER A 357 14.20 -13.21 -3.07
N ALA A 358 15.29 -12.47 -3.16
CA ALA A 358 15.48 -11.46 -4.16
C ALA A 358 16.95 -11.37 -4.58
N TRP A 359 17.16 -11.03 -5.85
CA TRP A 359 18.43 -10.60 -6.40
C TRP A 359 18.25 -9.31 -7.18
N LEU A 360 19.09 -8.32 -6.92
CA LEU A 360 19.09 -7.02 -7.59
C LEU A 360 20.48 -6.81 -8.21
N GLY A 361 20.56 -6.86 -9.53
CA GLY A 361 21.72 -6.45 -10.34
C GLY A 361 21.61 -4.99 -10.78
N GLU A 362 22.53 -4.51 -11.61
CA GLU A 362 22.64 -3.09 -12.00
C GLU A 362 21.41 -2.55 -12.75
N SER A 363 20.80 -3.38 -13.61
CA SER A 363 19.66 -3.00 -14.47
C SER A 363 18.53 -4.02 -14.44
N VAL A 364 18.58 -5.01 -13.56
CA VAL A 364 17.63 -6.13 -13.48
C VAL A 364 17.46 -6.56 -12.04
N MET A 365 16.23 -6.92 -11.67
CA MET A 365 15.92 -7.49 -10.37
C MET A 365 14.95 -8.66 -10.50
N ILE A 366 15.22 -9.72 -9.73
CA ILE A 366 14.46 -10.97 -9.70
C ILE A 366 13.95 -11.15 -8.28
N GLY A 367 12.63 -11.31 -8.15
CA GLY A 367 11.96 -11.46 -6.88
C GLY A 367 11.13 -12.73 -6.86
N ALA A 368 11.27 -13.54 -5.82
CA ALA A 368 10.61 -14.83 -5.74
C ALA A 368 10.23 -15.26 -4.31
N ALA A 369 9.16 -16.03 -4.15
CA ALA A 369 8.75 -16.61 -2.88
C ALA A 369 8.50 -18.11 -2.95
N THR A 370 8.97 -18.81 -1.93
CA THR A 370 8.46 -20.13 -1.54
C THR A 370 7.18 -19.92 -0.74
N ALA A 371 6.10 -20.56 -1.17
CA ALA A 371 4.78 -20.48 -0.53
C ALA A 371 4.27 -21.86 -0.11
N HIS A 372 5.17 -22.85 0.12
CA HIS A 372 4.83 -24.22 0.51
C HIS A 372 3.81 -24.93 -0.37
N PHE A 373 3.67 -24.52 -1.62
CA PHE A 373 2.58 -24.99 -2.46
C PHE A 373 1.19 -24.75 -1.83
N VAL A 374 0.97 -23.67 -1.07
CA VAL A 374 -0.36 -23.34 -0.50
C VAL A 374 -0.99 -22.10 -1.11
N ARG A 375 -0.28 -21.36 -1.96
CA ARG A 375 -0.82 -20.21 -2.70
C ARG A 375 -0.54 -20.36 -4.19
N GLY A 376 -1.61 -20.38 -4.99
CA GLY A 376 -1.52 -20.11 -6.41
C GLY A 376 -1.49 -18.60 -6.66
N ALA A 377 -0.96 -18.20 -7.81
CA ALA A 377 -1.00 -16.82 -8.29
C ALA A 377 -1.86 -16.76 -9.54
N GLY A 378 -3.15 -17.10 -9.41
CA GLY A 378 -4.13 -17.05 -10.52
C GLY A 378 -4.39 -15.62 -11.02
N GLY A 379 -5.13 -15.48 -12.13
CA GLY A 379 -5.23 -14.23 -12.90
C GLY A 379 -5.57 -12.96 -12.09
N ASP A 380 -6.58 -13.04 -11.22
CA ASP A 380 -7.04 -11.90 -10.40
C ASP A 380 -6.29 -11.75 -9.07
N SER A 381 -5.29 -12.61 -8.80
CA SER A 381 -4.52 -12.56 -7.56
C SER A 381 -3.68 -11.29 -7.49
N GLN A 382 -3.71 -10.64 -6.32
CA GLN A 382 -2.80 -9.56 -5.97
C GLN A 382 -1.43 -10.08 -5.52
N CYS A 383 -1.31 -11.39 -5.27
CA CYS A 383 -0.06 -12.03 -4.90
C CYS A 383 0.74 -12.40 -6.15
N HIS A 384 2.02 -12.03 -6.13
CA HIS A 384 2.97 -12.25 -7.22
C HIS A 384 4.21 -12.94 -6.64
N LEU A 385 4.25 -14.26 -6.76
CA LEU A 385 5.31 -15.09 -6.16
C LEU A 385 6.61 -15.11 -6.95
N ALA A 386 6.61 -14.69 -8.21
CA ALA A 386 7.78 -14.73 -9.08
C ALA A 386 7.70 -13.58 -10.10
N THR A 387 8.71 -12.73 -10.09
CA THR A 387 8.76 -11.48 -10.86
C THR A 387 10.17 -11.21 -11.34
N ILE A 388 10.31 -10.61 -12.52
CA ILE A 388 11.56 -10.01 -12.98
C ILE A 388 11.22 -8.60 -13.47
N HIS A 389 12.01 -7.62 -13.08
CA HIS A 389 11.94 -6.26 -13.62
C HIS A 389 13.30 -5.90 -14.20
N TRP A 390 13.34 -5.14 -15.28
CA TRP A 390 14.59 -4.67 -15.86
C TRP A 390 14.42 -3.32 -16.55
N GLN A 391 15.54 -2.65 -16.79
CA GLN A 391 15.55 -1.42 -17.57
C GLN A 391 15.60 -1.76 -19.06
N SER A 392 14.66 -1.24 -19.83
CA SER A 392 14.69 -1.30 -21.30
C SER A 392 15.81 -0.38 -21.86
N PRO A 393 16.19 -0.55 -23.14
CA PRO A 393 17.21 0.31 -23.77
C PRO A 393 16.85 1.81 -23.79
N ASP A 394 15.56 2.15 -23.72
CA ASP A 394 15.07 3.54 -23.64
C ASP A 394 14.83 4.04 -22.20
N GLY A 395 15.23 3.26 -21.20
CA GLY A 395 15.22 3.66 -19.79
C GLY A 395 13.91 3.39 -19.04
N ARG A 396 12.89 2.82 -19.69
CA ARG A 396 11.63 2.41 -19.05
C ARG A 396 11.81 1.13 -18.22
N VAL A 397 10.91 0.90 -17.27
CA VAL A 397 10.87 -0.35 -16.50
C VAL A 397 10.01 -1.35 -17.25
N ASN A 398 10.63 -2.44 -17.67
CA ASN A 398 9.94 -3.62 -18.18
C ASN A 398 9.80 -4.64 -17.05
N TRP A 399 8.84 -5.55 -17.19
CA TRP A 399 8.61 -6.58 -16.19
C TRP A 399 8.00 -7.84 -16.76
N ILE A 400 8.22 -8.96 -16.07
CA ILE A 400 7.41 -10.18 -16.17
C ILE A 400 6.96 -10.61 -14.78
N ARG A 401 5.80 -11.28 -14.73
CA ARG A 401 5.30 -12.00 -13.56
C ARG A 401 4.80 -13.37 -13.97
N VAL A 402 4.94 -14.33 -13.06
CA VAL A 402 4.45 -15.69 -13.27
C VAL A 402 3.07 -15.85 -12.63
N ARG A 403 2.14 -16.40 -13.41
CA ARG A 403 0.78 -16.77 -13.00
C ARG A 403 0.57 -18.27 -13.16
N SER A 404 -0.18 -18.85 -12.24
CA SER A 404 -0.66 -20.22 -12.36
C SER A 404 -1.87 -20.45 -11.45
N ASP A 405 -2.84 -21.22 -11.94
CA ASP A 405 -3.94 -21.76 -11.14
C ASP A 405 -3.47 -22.94 -10.26
N SER A 406 -2.29 -23.48 -10.56
CA SER A 406 -1.63 -24.50 -9.74
C SER A 406 -0.68 -23.87 -8.73
N LEU A 407 -0.30 -24.70 -7.76
CA LEU A 407 0.61 -24.35 -6.69
C LEU A 407 2.05 -24.44 -7.21
N PHE A 408 2.88 -23.44 -6.92
CA PHE A 408 4.30 -23.47 -7.23
C PHE A 408 5.09 -22.76 -6.13
N ASN A 409 6.38 -23.06 -6.05
CA ASN A 409 7.35 -22.27 -5.29
C ASN A 409 8.29 -21.61 -6.29
N ALA A 410 8.83 -20.46 -5.91
CA ALA A 410 9.88 -19.82 -6.69
C ALA A 410 11.01 -19.32 -5.80
N ARG A 411 12.23 -19.35 -6.34
CA ARG A 411 13.44 -18.87 -5.67
C ARG A 411 14.27 -18.00 -6.61
N ALA A 412 14.74 -16.87 -6.08
CA ALA A 412 15.62 -15.95 -6.77
C ALA A 412 17.05 -16.12 -6.24
N GLU A 413 17.98 -16.32 -7.17
CA GLU A 413 19.42 -16.32 -6.97
C GLU A 413 20.06 -15.35 -7.97
N ALA A 414 21.37 -15.13 -7.87
CA ALA A 414 22.11 -14.26 -8.78
C ALA A 414 21.79 -14.58 -10.25
N GLY A 415 21.11 -13.64 -10.91
CA GLY A 415 20.67 -13.74 -12.30
C GLY A 415 19.70 -14.88 -12.62
N THR A 416 19.18 -15.61 -11.63
CA THR A 416 18.38 -16.82 -11.88
C THR A 416 17.08 -16.85 -11.08
N LEU A 417 15.97 -17.09 -11.78
CA LEU A 417 14.68 -17.44 -11.19
C LEU A 417 14.45 -18.95 -11.38
N THR A 418 14.30 -19.68 -10.29
CA THR A 418 13.89 -21.10 -10.29
C THR A 418 12.44 -21.21 -9.87
N ILE A 419 11.63 -21.97 -10.59
CA ILE A 419 10.21 -22.23 -10.32
C ILE A 419 10.02 -23.73 -10.20
N ASP A 420 9.58 -24.18 -9.02
CA ASP A 420 9.33 -25.58 -8.72
C ASP A 420 7.82 -25.84 -8.64
N CYS A 421 7.37 -26.82 -9.41
CA CYS A 421 6.00 -27.27 -9.51
C CYS A 421 5.90 -28.68 -8.92
N PRO A 422 5.00 -28.94 -7.95
CA PRO A 422 4.86 -30.25 -7.34
C PRO A 422 4.22 -31.28 -8.29
N TYR A 423 3.57 -30.80 -9.34
CA TYR A 423 2.95 -31.58 -10.41
C TYR A 423 3.13 -30.84 -11.73
N ALA A 424 3.05 -31.57 -12.85
CA ALA A 424 3.07 -30.97 -14.16
C ALA A 424 1.92 -29.95 -14.30
N THR A 425 2.25 -28.72 -14.72
CA THR A 425 1.30 -27.63 -14.82
C THR A 425 1.68 -26.64 -15.91
N ASP A 426 0.71 -25.82 -16.30
CA ASP A 426 0.93 -24.70 -17.20
C ASP A 426 1.20 -23.44 -16.38
N LEU A 427 2.27 -22.74 -16.77
CA LEU A 427 2.61 -21.42 -16.27
C LEU A 427 2.26 -20.39 -17.34
N ARG A 428 1.62 -19.31 -16.91
CA ARG A 428 1.33 -18.14 -17.71
C ARG A 428 2.25 -17.00 -17.27
N ILE A 429 3.21 -16.62 -18.11
CA ILE A 429 4.13 -15.50 -17.86
C ILE A 429 3.55 -14.28 -18.54
N GLU A 430 3.10 -13.31 -17.76
CA GLU A 430 2.59 -12.03 -18.24
C GLU A 430 3.72 -11.01 -18.18
N GLY A 431 3.86 -10.17 -19.21
CA GLY A 431 4.91 -9.17 -19.24
C GLY A 431 4.52 -7.88 -19.95
N LEU A 432 5.26 -6.83 -19.61
CA LEU A 432 5.29 -5.55 -20.30
C LEU A 432 6.71 -5.34 -20.81
N ALA A 433 6.85 -5.34 -22.12
CA ALA A 433 8.05 -4.95 -22.83
C ALA A 433 7.64 -4.59 -24.27
N ALA A 434 7.56 -3.29 -24.54
CA ALA A 434 7.25 -2.79 -25.88
C ALA A 434 8.24 -3.35 -26.90
N ASP A 435 7.77 -3.66 -28.11
CA ASP A 435 8.55 -4.21 -29.22
C ASP A 435 8.99 -5.68 -29.07
N THR A 436 8.42 -6.43 -28.13
CA THR A 436 8.62 -7.88 -28.02
C THR A 436 8.20 -8.60 -29.29
N GLN A 437 9.10 -9.39 -29.87
CA GLN A 437 8.83 -10.20 -31.06
C GLN A 437 8.57 -11.66 -30.63
N ALA A 438 7.42 -12.21 -31.04
CA ALA A 438 7.01 -13.55 -30.62
C ALA A 438 7.99 -14.66 -31.09
N ASP A 439 8.63 -14.48 -32.24
CA ASP A 439 9.63 -15.41 -32.78
C ASP A 439 10.99 -15.36 -32.07
N ALA A 440 11.26 -14.30 -31.28
CA ALA A 440 12.44 -14.17 -30.44
C ALA A 440 12.31 -14.93 -29.09
N ILE A 441 11.13 -15.50 -28.82
CA ILE A 441 10.85 -16.29 -27.62
C ILE A 441 10.79 -17.76 -28.02
N THR A 442 11.85 -18.50 -27.69
CA THR A 442 12.03 -19.91 -28.04
C THR A 442 12.03 -20.81 -26.81
N ALA A 443 12.06 -22.13 -27.00
CA ALA A 443 12.07 -23.11 -25.89
C ALA A 443 13.25 -22.95 -24.92
N ASN A 444 14.40 -22.46 -25.39
CA ASN A 444 15.63 -22.39 -24.59
C ASN A 444 16.15 -20.97 -24.37
N SER A 445 15.53 -19.97 -25.02
CA SER A 445 15.97 -18.58 -24.91
C SER A 445 14.83 -17.62 -25.21
N TRP A 446 14.61 -16.66 -24.33
CA TRP A 446 13.69 -15.55 -24.52
C TRP A 446 14.50 -14.27 -24.69
N ALA A 447 14.53 -13.74 -25.91
CA ALA A 447 15.15 -12.44 -26.19
C ALA A 447 14.07 -11.35 -26.12
N LEU A 448 14.10 -10.61 -25.01
CA LEU A 448 13.23 -9.48 -24.74
C LEU A 448 14.01 -8.17 -24.94
N PRO A 449 13.35 -7.04 -25.22
CA PRO A 449 13.99 -5.74 -25.32
C PRO A 449 14.77 -5.38 -24.05
N GLY A 450 16.11 -5.38 -24.13
CA GLY A 450 17.01 -5.10 -23.00
C GLY A 450 17.28 -6.27 -22.06
N LEU A 451 16.75 -7.48 -22.32
CA LEU A 451 16.95 -8.65 -21.47
C LEU A 451 16.95 -9.95 -22.28
N THR A 452 18.00 -10.77 -22.13
CA THR A 452 17.99 -12.14 -22.66
C THR A 452 17.95 -13.13 -21.50
N LEU A 453 17.00 -14.06 -21.55
CA LEU A 453 16.87 -15.14 -20.58
C LEU A 453 17.18 -16.47 -21.26
N ALA A 454 18.09 -17.25 -20.70
CA ALA A 454 18.20 -18.68 -20.98
C ALA A 454 17.12 -19.43 -20.21
N VAL A 455 16.46 -20.38 -20.86
CA VAL A 455 15.31 -21.11 -20.32
C VAL A 455 15.60 -22.60 -20.28
N ARG A 456 15.30 -23.24 -19.15
CA ARG A 456 15.46 -24.69 -18.96
C ARG A 456 14.25 -25.27 -18.24
N GLY A 457 13.84 -26.48 -18.62
CA GLY A 457 12.78 -27.22 -17.92
C GLY A 457 11.33 -26.80 -18.25
N ALA A 458 11.15 -25.94 -19.26
CA ALA A 458 9.85 -25.58 -19.82
C ALA A 458 9.66 -26.16 -21.23
N SER A 459 8.40 -26.34 -21.64
CA SER A 459 8.03 -26.70 -23.00
C SER A 459 8.37 -25.60 -24.02
N ALA A 460 8.18 -25.88 -25.31
CA ALA A 460 8.11 -24.82 -26.30
C ALA A 460 6.99 -23.82 -25.92
N PRO A 461 7.25 -22.51 -25.98
CA PRO A 461 6.30 -21.49 -25.55
C PRO A 461 5.20 -21.25 -26.59
N GLN A 462 4.01 -20.94 -26.12
CA GLN A 462 2.98 -20.25 -26.91
C GLN A 462 3.00 -18.77 -26.54
N VAL A 463 3.14 -17.89 -27.52
CA VAL A 463 3.35 -16.46 -27.28
C VAL A 463 2.24 -15.66 -27.93
N THR A 464 1.60 -14.82 -27.13
CA THR A 464 0.63 -13.81 -27.59
C THR A 464 1.19 -12.44 -27.26
N THR A 465 1.10 -11.50 -28.19
CA THR A 465 1.51 -10.10 -28.01
C THR A 465 0.33 -9.18 -28.28
N GLU A 466 0.17 -8.14 -27.47
CA GLU A 466 -0.87 -7.12 -27.60
C GLU A 466 -0.32 -5.77 -27.12
N ASP A 467 -0.19 -4.83 -28.06
CA ASP A 467 0.45 -3.52 -27.86
C ASP A 467 1.85 -3.64 -27.20
N ALA A 468 1.99 -3.16 -25.95
CA ALA A 468 3.24 -3.22 -25.18
C ALA A 468 3.33 -4.45 -24.26
N THR A 469 2.31 -5.31 -24.27
CA THR A 469 2.20 -6.46 -23.38
C THR A 469 2.35 -7.77 -24.13
N PHE A 470 2.74 -8.81 -23.41
CA PHE A 470 2.84 -10.15 -23.95
C PHE A 470 2.49 -11.20 -22.90
N VAL A 471 2.11 -12.37 -23.38
CA VAL A 471 1.85 -13.56 -22.57
C VAL A 471 2.62 -14.73 -23.18
N ILE A 472 3.36 -15.43 -22.34
CA ILE A 472 4.04 -16.69 -22.69
C ILE A 472 3.38 -17.81 -21.88
N GLU A 473 2.87 -18.82 -22.56
CA GLU A 473 2.33 -20.03 -21.93
C GLU A 473 3.31 -21.18 -22.15
N VAL A 474 3.71 -21.84 -21.05
CA VAL A 474 4.63 -22.99 -21.05
C VAL A 474 4.14 -24.05 -20.09
N SER A 475 4.34 -25.31 -20.44
CA SER A 475 4.15 -26.44 -19.53
C SER A 475 5.47 -26.74 -18.80
N VAL A 476 5.40 -26.97 -17.50
CA VAL A 476 6.53 -27.32 -16.62
C VAL A 476 6.21 -28.63 -15.91
N ALA A 477 7.10 -29.61 -16.01
CA ALA A 477 6.88 -30.93 -15.41
C ALA A 477 7.27 -30.98 -13.92
N GLU A 478 8.40 -30.36 -13.57
CA GLU A 478 8.95 -30.33 -12.20
C GLU A 478 9.58 -28.97 -11.92
N THR A 479 10.65 -28.60 -12.62
CA THR A 479 11.37 -27.34 -12.39
C THR A 479 11.57 -26.58 -13.69
N CYS A 480 11.37 -25.26 -13.66
CA CYS A 480 11.72 -24.32 -14.72
C CYS A 480 12.74 -23.29 -14.20
N GLN A 481 13.73 -22.96 -15.01
CA GLN A 481 14.73 -21.93 -14.70
C GLN A 481 14.79 -20.87 -15.79
N LEU A 482 14.78 -19.60 -15.37
CA LEU A 482 15.04 -18.43 -16.19
C LEU A 482 16.34 -17.77 -15.71
N THR A 483 17.37 -17.74 -16.55
CA THR A 483 18.69 -17.19 -16.21
C THR A 483 19.05 -16.02 -17.11
N VAL A 484 19.32 -14.85 -16.55
CA VAL A 484 19.85 -13.66 -17.24
C VAL A 484 21.18 -14.01 -17.91
N GLN A 485 21.36 -13.58 -19.16
CA GLN A 485 22.57 -13.82 -19.98
C GLN A 485 23.44 -12.58 -20.15
#